data_AF-A0A8J3QDS0-F1
#
_entry.id   AF-A0A8J3QDS0-F1
#
_cell.length_a   1.000
_cell.length_b   1.000
_cell.length_c   1.000
_cell.angle_alpha   90.00
_cell.angle_beta   90.00
_cell.angle_gamma   90.00
#
_symmetry.space_group_name_H-M   'P 1'
#
loop_
_entity.id
_entity.type
_entity.pdbx_description
1 polymer ?
#
loop_
_entity_poly.entity_id
_entity_poly.type
_entity_poly.pdbx_seq_one_letter_code
_entity_poly.pdbx_strand_id
1 'polypeptide(L)'
;MLVSAVVTARDFVQSARQDDGSYRLNDWPQVRTRRGRGLNPRKAVTRLRVAQRLLMGFLDPVEDALFLTAGLRRLGVRSLFQLGRELAPGMGPAGFYAWVECAGEVVSTSLPVHEEYIVVHRSAEG
;
A
#
# COMPACT_ATOMS: atom_id res chain seq x y z
N MET A 1 4.17 -18.78 -9.50
CA MET A 1 4.06 -17.31 -9.71
C MET A 1 3.69 -16.56 -8.44
N LEU A 2 2.63 -16.95 -7.70
CA LEU A 2 2.29 -16.31 -6.42
C LEU A 2 3.39 -16.50 -5.35
N VAL A 3 3.93 -17.71 -5.19
CA VAL A 3 5.02 -18.00 -4.24
C VAL A 3 6.23 -17.06 -4.45
N SER A 4 6.71 -16.94 -5.69
CA SER A 4 7.82 -16.01 -5.98
C SER A 4 7.45 -14.54 -5.71
N ALA A 5 6.20 -14.13 -5.94
CA ALA A 5 5.75 -12.78 -5.61
C ALA A 5 5.75 -12.53 -4.11
N VAL A 6 5.32 -13.51 -3.34
CA VAL A 6 5.28 -13.48 -1.87
C VAL A 6 6.68 -13.45 -1.27
N VAL A 7 7.61 -14.26 -1.80
CA VAL A 7 9.01 -14.23 -1.38
C VAL A 7 9.63 -12.86 -1.68
N THR A 8 9.50 -12.36 -2.91
CA THR A 8 10.01 -11.02 -3.26
C THR A 8 9.39 -9.92 -2.39
N ALA A 9 8.09 -10.00 -2.08
CA ALA A 9 7.42 -9.03 -1.23
C ALA A 9 7.93 -9.06 0.21
N ARG A 10 8.07 -10.26 0.79
CA ARG A 10 8.62 -10.45 2.14
C ARG A 10 10.05 -9.92 2.22
N ASP A 11 10.91 -10.34 1.30
CA ASP A 11 12.32 -9.99 1.31
C ASP A 11 12.48 -8.46 1.12
N PHE A 12 11.63 -7.85 0.29
CA PHE A 12 11.60 -6.39 0.15
C PHE A 12 11.22 -5.69 1.45
N VAL A 13 10.13 -6.08 2.12
CA VAL A 13 9.72 -5.49 3.40
C VAL A 13 10.83 -5.59 4.45
N GLN A 14 11.44 -6.77 4.56
CA GLN A 14 12.55 -7.01 5.49
C GLN A 14 13.78 -6.15 5.18
N SER A 15 14.12 -5.98 3.90
CA SER A 15 15.25 -5.14 3.48
C SER A 15 14.98 -3.64 3.60
N ALA A 16 13.73 -3.22 3.51
CA ALA A 16 13.33 -1.82 3.58
C ALA A 16 13.34 -1.30 5.02
N ARG A 17 13.04 -2.15 6.00
CA ARG A 17 12.98 -1.79 7.42
C ARG A 17 14.38 -1.57 7.99
N GLN A 18 14.58 -0.44 8.67
CA GLN A 18 15.80 -0.11 9.40
C GLN A 18 15.61 -0.37 10.90
N ASP A 19 16.72 -0.48 11.63
CA ASP A 19 16.73 -0.79 13.07
C ASP A 19 16.05 0.30 13.92
N ASP A 20 15.98 1.53 13.40
CA ASP A 20 15.31 2.68 14.03
C ASP A 20 13.79 2.75 13.74
N GLY A 21 13.25 1.78 13.00
CA GLY A 21 11.84 1.74 12.59
C GLY A 21 11.51 2.59 11.36
N SER A 22 12.50 3.24 10.73
CA SER A 22 12.33 3.93 9.45
C SER A 22 12.38 2.97 8.26
N TYR A 23 12.00 3.45 7.08
CA TYR A 23 12.02 2.68 5.84
C TYR A 23 12.95 3.30 4.78
N ARG A 24 13.76 2.47 4.12
CA ARG A 24 14.57 2.83 2.96
C ARG A 24 13.93 2.27 1.68
N LEU A 25 13.42 3.17 0.83
CA LEU A 25 12.55 2.79 -0.31
C LEU A 25 13.16 3.10 -1.68
N ASN A 26 14.49 3.09 -1.79
CA ASN A 26 15.17 3.46 -3.04
C ASN A 26 15.14 2.32 -4.08
N ASP A 27 15.15 1.07 -3.62
CA ASP A 27 15.39 -0.11 -4.45
C ASP A 27 14.14 -0.95 -4.67
N TRP A 28 13.10 -0.32 -5.23
CA TRP A 28 11.86 -1.02 -5.50
C TRP A 28 12.02 -2.17 -6.51
N PRO A 29 11.31 -3.30 -6.32
CA PRO A 29 11.27 -4.37 -7.31
C PRO A 29 10.74 -3.86 -8.65
N GLN A 30 11.44 -4.21 -9.72
CA GLN A 30 11.02 -3.90 -11.08
C GLN A 30 9.73 -4.64 -11.44
N VAL A 31 8.88 -4.02 -12.25
CA VAL A 31 7.65 -4.65 -12.74
C VAL A 31 8.02 -5.77 -13.70
N ARG A 32 7.65 -7.00 -13.35
CA ARG A 32 7.94 -8.15 -14.21
C ARG A 32 7.12 -8.07 -15.49
N THR A 33 7.77 -8.04 -16.64
CA THR A 33 7.08 -8.15 -17.93
C THR A 33 6.42 -9.52 -18.04
N ARG A 34 5.11 -9.53 -18.27
CA ARG A 34 4.35 -10.77 -18.49
C ARG A 34 3.73 -10.72 -19.88
N ARG A 35 4.05 -11.71 -20.72
CA ARG A 35 3.32 -11.95 -21.99
C ARG A 35 2.03 -12.70 -21.65
N GLY A 36 0.87 -12.06 -21.82
CA GLY A 36 -0.44 -12.69 -21.59
C GLY A 36 -1.50 -11.73 -21.04
N ARG A 37 -2.73 -12.24 -20.86
CA ARG A 37 -3.89 -11.48 -20.37
C ARG A 37 -3.57 -10.82 -19.02
N GLY A 38 -3.91 -9.53 -18.88
CA GLY A 38 -3.67 -8.74 -17.68
C GLY A 38 -4.27 -9.38 -16.43
N LEU A 39 -3.57 -9.25 -15.31
CA LEU A 39 -3.99 -9.82 -14.03
C LEU A 39 -4.86 -8.79 -13.29
N ASN A 40 -6.03 -9.21 -12.80
CA ASN A 40 -6.93 -8.32 -12.05
C ASN A 40 -6.25 -7.89 -10.73
N PRO A 41 -5.97 -6.59 -10.51
CA PRO A 41 -5.23 -6.11 -9.34
C PRO A 41 -5.92 -6.45 -8.01
N ARG A 42 -7.24 -6.28 -7.91
CA ARG A 42 -8.00 -6.54 -6.67
C ARG A 42 -7.91 -8.02 -6.26
N LYS A 43 -8.09 -8.92 -7.24
CA LYS A 43 -7.93 -10.38 -7.00
C LYS A 43 -6.50 -10.74 -6.60
N ALA A 44 -5.51 -10.03 -7.15
CA ALA A 44 -4.11 -10.21 -6.79
C ALA A 44 -3.85 -9.79 -5.33
N VAL A 45 -4.35 -8.61 -4.93
CA VAL A 45 -4.27 -8.10 -3.56
C VAL A 45 -4.88 -9.09 -2.58
N THR A 46 -6.08 -9.61 -2.83
CA THR A 46 -6.70 -10.61 -1.94
C THR A 46 -5.80 -11.85 -1.76
N ARG A 47 -5.24 -12.37 -2.86
CA ARG A 47 -4.35 -13.54 -2.80
C ARG A 47 -3.04 -13.26 -2.07
N LEU A 48 -2.46 -12.08 -2.27
CA LEU A 48 -1.26 -11.64 -1.58
C LEU A 48 -1.53 -11.47 -0.08
N ARG A 49 -2.65 -10.87 0.32
CA ARG A 49 -3.05 -10.73 1.73
C ARG A 49 -3.21 -12.07 2.42
N VAL A 50 -3.85 -13.05 1.77
CA VAL A 50 -3.97 -14.41 2.31
C VAL A 50 -2.59 -15.02 2.53
N ALA A 51 -1.69 -14.91 1.55
CA ALA A 51 -0.34 -15.45 1.68
C ALA A 51 0.50 -14.72 2.74
N GLN A 52 0.40 -13.39 2.81
CA GLN A 52 1.01 -12.55 3.84
C GLN A 52 0.57 -13.02 5.23
N ARG A 53 -0.74 -13.21 5.42
CA ARG A 53 -1.32 -13.66 6.69
C ARG A 53 -0.71 -14.96 7.20
N LEU A 54 -0.49 -15.90 6.29
CA LEU A 54 0.03 -17.22 6.60
C LEU A 54 1.54 -17.21 6.89
N LEU A 55 2.29 -16.25 6.35
CA LEU A 55 3.75 -16.26 6.38
C LEU A 55 4.38 -15.18 7.27
N MET A 56 3.71 -14.04 7.42
CA MET A 56 4.20 -12.88 8.15
C MET A 56 3.21 -12.41 9.23
N GLY A 57 2.02 -13.03 9.30
CA GLY A 57 0.99 -12.62 10.24
C GLY A 57 0.32 -11.29 9.86
N PHE A 58 0.12 -10.43 10.86
CA PHE A 58 -0.45 -9.11 10.68
C PHE A 58 0.71 -8.10 10.57
N LEU A 59 0.81 -7.47 9.41
CA LEU A 59 1.72 -6.36 9.18
C LEU A 59 1.06 -5.05 9.59
N ASP A 60 1.86 -4.07 10.00
CA ASP A 60 1.36 -2.71 10.13
C ASP A 60 0.94 -2.14 8.76
N PRO A 61 0.16 -1.05 8.71
CA PRO A 61 -0.35 -0.51 7.44
C PRO A 61 0.73 -0.18 6.41
N VAL A 62 1.90 0.29 6.85
CA VAL A 62 3.02 0.62 5.96
C VAL A 62 3.61 -0.67 5.41
N GLU A 63 3.96 -1.62 6.28
CA GLU A 63 4.50 -2.92 5.87
C GLU A 63 3.55 -3.69 4.95
N ASP A 64 2.24 -3.65 5.20
CA ASP A 64 1.20 -4.25 4.33
C ASP A 64 1.21 -3.60 2.93
N ALA A 65 1.26 -2.28 2.84
CA ALA A 65 1.31 -1.56 1.57
C ALA A 65 2.63 -1.79 0.81
N LEU A 66 3.77 -1.87 1.51
CA LEU A 66 5.06 -2.24 0.94
C LEU A 66 5.02 -3.66 0.36
N PHE A 67 4.51 -4.63 1.13
CA PHE A 67 4.36 -6.03 0.73
C PHE A 67 3.50 -6.15 -0.54
N LEU A 68 2.33 -5.50 -0.54
CA LEU A 68 1.40 -5.56 -1.66
C LEU A 68 1.99 -4.94 -2.92
N THR A 69 2.65 -3.78 -2.80
CA THR A 69 3.28 -3.11 -3.94
C THR A 69 4.38 -4.00 -4.56
N ALA A 70 5.30 -4.51 -3.75
CA ALA A 70 6.37 -5.38 -4.22
C ALA A 70 5.82 -6.67 -4.87
N GLY A 71 4.83 -7.31 -4.24
CA GLY A 71 4.18 -8.52 -4.75
C GLY A 71 3.45 -8.29 -6.06
N LEU A 72 2.72 -7.18 -6.20
CA LEU A 72 2.02 -6.79 -7.42
C LEU A 72 2.99 -6.56 -8.58
N ARG A 73 4.07 -5.80 -8.34
CA ARG A 73 5.12 -5.59 -9.36
C ARG A 73 5.74 -6.90 -9.81
N ARG A 74 5.98 -7.84 -8.88
CA ARG A 74 6.50 -9.17 -9.21
C ARG A 74 5.49 -10.04 -9.99
N LEU A 75 4.19 -9.85 -9.79
CA LEU A 75 3.13 -10.47 -10.59
C LEU A 75 2.94 -9.81 -11.97
N GLY A 76 3.63 -8.70 -12.24
CA GLY A 76 3.55 -7.94 -13.48
C GLY A 76 2.46 -6.87 -13.49
N VAL A 77 1.95 -6.50 -12.32
CA VAL A 77 0.99 -5.40 -12.15
C VAL A 77 1.77 -4.14 -11.79
N ARG A 78 1.68 -3.11 -12.66
CA ARG A 78 2.22 -1.78 -12.33
C ARG A 78 1.44 -1.23 -11.13
N SER A 79 2.16 -0.95 -10.05
CA SER A 79 1.59 -0.49 -8.78
C SER A 79 2.48 0.58 -8.15
N LEU A 80 1.84 1.53 -7.48
CA LEU A 80 2.48 2.63 -6.77
C LEU A 80 2.19 2.47 -5.28
N PHE A 81 3.24 2.57 -4.47
CA PHE A 81 3.12 2.75 -3.03
C PHE A 81 3.00 4.24 -2.76
N GLN A 82 2.08 4.60 -1.88
CA GLN A 82 1.85 5.97 -1.48
C GLN A 82 1.88 6.04 0.05
N LEU A 83 2.52 7.08 0.58
CA LEU A 83 2.55 7.40 2.00
C LEU A 83 2.10 8.85 2.15
N GLY A 84 0.97 9.05 2.81
CA GLY A 84 0.40 10.34 3.11
C GLY A 84 0.43 10.63 4.60
N ARG A 85 0.26 11.89 4.93
CA ARG A 85 0.05 12.36 6.30
C ARG A 85 -1.33 13.01 6.37
N GLU A 86 -2.05 12.68 7.42
CA GLU A 86 -3.32 13.32 7.73
C GLU A 86 -3.15 14.84 7.91
N LEU A 87 -4.05 15.62 7.33
CA LEU A 87 -4.02 17.09 7.43
C LEU A 87 -4.91 17.63 8.56
N ALA A 88 -5.89 16.87 9.04
CA ALA A 88 -6.74 17.27 10.16
C ALA A 88 -7.03 16.10 11.14
N PRO A 89 -7.07 16.34 12.45
CA PRO A 89 -6.98 17.67 13.09
C PRO A 89 -5.58 18.27 12.99
N GLY A 90 -5.53 19.59 12.77
CA GLY A 90 -4.27 20.34 12.64
C GLY A 90 -3.40 20.35 13.90
N MET A 91 -3.89 19.79 15.01
CA MET A 91 -3.14 19.52 16.24
C MET A 91 -3.60 18.20 16.89
N GLY A 92 -2.64 17.38 17.34
CA GLY A 92 -2.79 15.95 17.69
C GLY A 92 -2.05 15.09 16.67
N PRO A 93 -1.52 13.88 16.99
CA PRO A 93 -0.54 13.24 16.12
C PRO A 93 -1.18 12.88 14.78
N ALA A 94 -0.93 13.72 13.77
CA ALA A 94 -1.36 13.49 12.40
C ALA A 94 -0.89 12.11 11.96
N GLY A 95 -1.84 11.22 11.68
CA GLY A 95 -1.55 9.85 11.30
C GLY A 95 -0.77 9.78 9.98
N PHE A 96 0.06 8.75 9.84
CA PHE A 96 0.58 8.35 8.53
C PHE A 96 -0.35 7.29 7.92
N TYR A 97 -0.65 7.45 6.64
CA TYR A 97 -1.52 6.57 5.89
C TYR A 97 -0.77 6.00 4.69
N ALA A 98 -0.87 4.68 4.50
CA ALA A 98 -0.26 4.00 3.38
C ALA A 98 -1.33 3.35 2.50
N TRP A 99 -1.18 3.50 1.19
CA TRP A 99 -2.07 2.87 0.23
C TRP A 99 -1.33 2.44 -1.04
N VAL A 100 -2.01 1.61 -1.83
CA VAL A 100 -1.49 1.06 -3.07
C VAL A 100 -2.42 1.41 -4.22
N GLU A 101 -1.86 1.99 -5.27
CA GLU A 101 -2.59 2.35 -6.49
C GLU A 101 -2.18 1.46 -7.67
N CYS A 102 -3.14 1.12 -8.52
CA CYS A 102 -2.92 0.44 -9.79
C CYS A 102 -3.72 1.16 -10.87
N ALA A 103 -3.04 1.73 -11.87
CA ALA A 103 -3.67 2.47 -12.97
C ALA A 103 -4.62 3.60 -12.50
N GLY A 104 -4.22 4.36 -11.47
CA GLY A 104 -5.00 5.47 -10.91
C GLY A 104 -6.05 5.05 -9.88
N GLU A 105 -6.27 3.75 -9.66
CA GLU A 105 -7.26 3.24 -8.73
C GLU A 105 -6.61 2.75 -7.43
N VAL A 106 -7.15 3.15 -6.28
CA VAL A 106 -6.74 2.62 -4.97
C VAL A 106 -7.21 1.17 -4.86
N VAL A 107 -6.27 0.22 -4.79
CA VAL A 107 -6.56 -1.21 -4.69
C VAL A 107 -6.39 -1.76 -3.28
N SER A 108 -5.74 -0.99 -2.40
CA SER A 108 -5.55 -1.32 -1.00
C SER A 108 -5.27 -0.05 -0.22
N THR A 109 -5.94 0.12 0.92
CA THR A 109 -5.71 1.21 1.86
C THR A 109 -6.13 0.77 3.26
N SER A 110 -5.49 1.30 4.29
CA SER A 110 -5.91 1.09 5.69
C SER A 110 -7.07 1.99 6.11
N LEU A 111 -7.29 3.12 5.41
CA LEU A 111 -8.30 4.15 5.70
C LEU A 111 -8.81 4.79 4.39
N PRO A 112 -9.94 5.52 4.38
CA PRO A 112 -10.35 6.30 3.22
C PRO A 112 -9.23 7.25 2.78
N VAL A 113 -8.80 7.16 1.51
CA VAL A 113 -7.74 8.04 0.97
C VAL A 113 -8.29 9.43 0.61
N HIS A 114 -9.61 9.54 0.47
CA HIS A 114 -10.33 10.79 0.25
C HIS A 114 -11.36 11.00 1.36
N GLU A 115 -11.16 12.02 2.19
CA GLU A 115 -12.18 12.56 3.07
C GLU A 115 -12.48 13.99 2.62
N GLU A 116 -13.61 14.18 1.96
CA GLU A 116 -14.20 15.51 1.73
C GLU A 116 -14.99 15.89 2.99
N TYR A 117 -14.63 16.99 3.64
CA TYR A 117 -15.28 17.41 4.89
C TYR A 117 -16.75 17.76 4.70
N ILE A 118 -17.56 17.44 5.72
CA ILE A 118 -18.92 17.94 5.86
C ILE A 118 -18.87 19.28 6.60
N VAL A 119 -19.43 20.33 6.00
CA VAL A 119 -19.59 21.63 6.66
C VAL A 119 -20.68 21.51 7.73
N VAL A 120 -20.29 21.48 9.00
CA VAL A 120 -21.21 21.31 10.14
C VAL A 120 -21.84 22.60 10.65
N HIS A 121 -21.33 23.77 10.22
CA HIS A 121 -21.90 25.08 10.57
C HIS A 121 -21.54 26.13 9.51
N ARG A 122 -22.50 26.96 9.13
CA ARG A 122 -22.29 28.23 8.40
C ARG A 122 -23.02 29.33 9.16
N SER A 123 -22.33 30.42 9.47
CA SER A 123 -22.96 31.62 9.99
C SER A 123 -23.67 32.37 8.86
N ALA A 124 -24.79 33.02 9.16
CA ALA A 124 -25.53 33.82 8.19
C ALA A 124 -24.73 35.07 7.79
N GLU A 125 -24.74 35.40 6.50
CA GLU A 125 -24.34 36.71 6.00
C GLU A 125 -25.40 37.72 6.47
N GLY A 126 -24.97 38.74 7.22
CA GLY A 126 -25.82 39.82 7.72
C GLY A 126 -26.18 40.84 6.65
#